data_AF-A0A970BXY2-F1
#
_entry.id   AF-A0A970BXY2-F1
#
_cell.length_a   1.000
_cell.length_b   1.000
_cell.length_c   1.000
_cell.angle_alpha   90.00
_cell.angle_beta   90.00
_cell.angle_gamma   90.00
#
_symmetry.space_group_name_H-M   'P 1'
#
loop_
_entity.id
_entity.type
_entity.pdbx_description
1 polymer ?
#
loop_
_entity_poly.entity_id
_entity_poly.type
_entity_poly.pdbx_seq_one_letter_code
_entity_poly.pdbx_strand_id
1 'polypeptide(L)'
;MSRRNLELVFLVLAGAVSTMAYVSVYAGRFREINSVSIVYGLVFVGIFLLLHVVERIFLPQADQFLLPITALLAAIGLTEIFRIRPSLALTQGQWLLVGAALFILTVLVVRDHMKLDDYRYLIGAVGLALLVVTIVFGTTVNGAKLWIHAFGFSIQPSEFAKLAIVVFLAGYLDDKKVMLSVPQRHVLGVPVPAFKYFGPLLVMWVFSLAMLVFMKDFGMALLFMSIFVALMYMATARVVYVAAGAGLFAAAGAIAVYIVPHVQDRFRVWLDPWPHAETTGYQLLQSLFTIAD
;
A
#
# COMPACT_ATOMS: atom_id res chain seq x y z
N MET A 1 0.01 -32.64 -4.74
CA MET A 1 0.52 -31.70 -5.76
C MET A 1 1.69 -30.92 -5.17
N SER A 2 2.73 -30.61 -5.96
CA SER A 2 3.79 -29.70 -5.48
C SER A 2 3.23 -28.27 -5.35
N ARG A 3 3.84 -27.44 -4.48
CA ARG A 3 3.37 -26.07 -4.24
C ARG A 3 3.21 -25.26 -5.53
N ARG A 4 4.21 -25.37 -6.41
CA ARG A 4 4.21 -24.67 -7.71
C ARG A 4 3.15 -25.22 -8.67
N ASN A 5 2.81 -26.50 -8.60
CA ASN A 5 1.73 -27.04 -9.44
C ASN A 5 0.36 -26.58 -8.96
N LEU A 6 0.19 -26.41 -7.65
CA LEU A 6 -1.04 -25.87 -7.07
C LEU A 6 -1.19 -24.37 -7.36
N GLU A 7 -0.10 -23.60 -7.29
CA GLU A 7 -0.07 -22.22 -7.77
C GLU A 7 -0.47 -22.11 -9.23
N LEU A 8 0.08 -22.97 -10.10
CA LEU A 8 -0.28 -23.00 -11.52
C LEU A 8 -1.79 -23.26 -11.72
N VAL A 9 -2.38 -24.18 -10.96
CA VAL A 9 -3.83 -24.43 -11.02
C VAL A 9 -4.62 -23.18 -10.63
N PHE A 10 -4.25 -22.50 -9.55
CA PHE A 10 -4.93 -21.26 -9.17
C PHE A 10 -4.71 -20.13 -10.16
N LEU A 11 -3.54 -20.05 -10.81
CA LEU A 11 -3.30 -19.09 -11.88
C LEU A 11 -4.13 -19.38 -13.13
N VAL A 12 -4.33 -20.65 -13.49
CA VAL A 12 -5.22 -21.02 -14.59
C VAL A 12 -6.66 -20.62 -14.27
N LEU A 13 -7.11 -20.87 -13.04
CA LEU A 13 -8.45 -20.45 -12.59
C LEU A 13 -8.60 -18.93 -12.58
N ALA A 14 -7.62 -18.21 -12.01
CA ALA A 14 -7.60 -16.74 -12.03
C ALA A 14 -7.62 -16.22 -13.47
N GLY A 15 -6.81 -16.80 -14.36
CA GLY A 15 -6.74 -16.45 -15.77
C GLY A 15 -8.05 -16.68 -16.53
N ALA A 16 -8.74 -17.78 -16.26
CA ALA A 16 -10.06 -18.07 -16.83
C ALA A 16 -11.09 -17.03 -16.38
N VAL A 17 -11.18 -16.76 -15.07
CA VAL A 17 -12.08 -15.74 -14.52
C VAL A 17 -11.77 -14.36 -15.09
N SER A 18 -10.49 -14.00 -15.17
CA SER A 18 -10.01 -12.72 -15.71
C SER A 18 -10.41 -12.53 -17.17
N THR A 19 -10.19 -13.56 -17.99
CA THR A 19 -10.52 -13.54 -19.42
C THR A 19 -12.03 -13.45 -19.61
N MET A 20 -12.81 -14.25 -18.88
CA MET A 20 -14.27 -14.20 -18.92
C MET A 20 -14.81 -12.82 -18.51
N ALA A 21 -14.27 -12.23 -17.43
CA ALA A 21 -14.69 -10.91 -16.95
C ALA A 21 -14.40 -9.82 -18.00
N TYR A 22 -13.19 -9.79 -18.54
CA TYR A 22 -12.81 -8.81 -19.55
C TYR A 22 -13.63 -8.94 -20.83
N VAL A 23 -13.79 -10.17 -21.34
CA VAL A 23 -14.62 -10.46 -22.52
C VAL A 23 -16.08 -10.07 -22.27
N SER A 24 -16.62 -10.32 -21.08
CA SER A 24 -18.01 -9.94 -20.74
C SER A 24 -18.20 -8.42 -20.76
N VAL A 25 -17.27 -7.66 -20.15
CA VAL A 25 -17.31 -6.20 -20.17
C VAL A 25 -17.16 -5.66 -21.60
N TYR A 26 -16.25 -6.24 -22.38
CA TYR A 26 -16.05 -5.85 -23.78
C TYR A 26 -17.30 -6.10 -24.62
N ALA A 27 -17.88 -7.31 -24.52
CA ALA A 27 -19.10 -7.69 -25.22
C ALA A 27 -20.29 -6.82 -24.83
N GLY A 28 -20.46 -6.52 -23.54
CA GLY A 28 -21.52 -5.62 -23.07
C GLY A 28 -21.38 -4.19 -23.60
N ARG A 29 -20.14 -3.73 -23.82
CA ARG A 29 -19.86 -2.37 -24.29
C ARG A 29 -19.97 -2.22 -25.81
N PHE A 30 -19.39 -3.14 -26.57
CA PHE A 30 -19.29 -3.04 -28.03
C PHE A 30 -20.33 -3.90 -28.76
N ARG A 31 -21.11 -4.71 -28.03
CA ARG A 31 -22.07 -5.69 -28.58
C ARG A 31 -21.44 -6.69 -29.55
N GLU A 32 -20.13 -6.90 -29.42
CA GLU A 32 -19.35 -7.84 -30.23
C GLU A 32 -18.28 -8.50 -29.38
N ILE A 33 -17.88 -9.71 -29.80
CA ILE A 33 -16.69 -10.39 -29.28
C ILE A 33 -15.69 -10.41 -30.42
N ASN A 34 -14.63 -9.61 -30.30
CA ASN A 34 -13.54 -9.56 -31.27
C ASN A 34 -12.29 -10.23 -30.69
N SER A 35 -11.45 -10.77 -31.56
CA SER A 35 -10.13 -11.34 -31.24
C SER A 35 -9.29 -10.46 -30.32
N VAL A 36 -9.43 -9.13 -30.42
CA VAL A 36 -8.72 -8.17 -29.56
C VAL A 36 -9.01 -8.40 -28.07
N SER A 37 -10.26 -8.65 -27.68
CA SER A 37 -10.61 -8.82 -26.26
C SER A 37 -10.06 -10.12 -25.68
N ILE A 38 -9.98 -11.16 -26.51
CA ILE A 38 -9.34 -12.44 -26.17
C ILE A 38 -7.82 -12.25 -26.03
N VAL A 39 -7.19 -11.52 -26.95
CA VAL A 39 -5.74 -11.23 -26.91
C VAL A 39 -5.36 -10.51 -25.62
N TYR A 40 -6.15 -9.52 -25.16
CA TYR A 40 -5.88 -8.85 -23.88
C TYR A 40 -5.89 -9.82 -22.69
N GLY A 41 -6.89 -10.72 -22.61
CA GLY A 41 -6.94 -11.76 -21.58
C GLY A 41 -5.74 -12.70 -21.64
N LEU A 42 -5.35 -13.13 -22.85
CA LEU A 42 -4.19 -14.00 -23.05
C LEU A 42 -2.87 -13.32 -22.67
N VAL A 43 -2.70 -12.02 -22.99
CA VAL A 43 -1.52 -11.26 -22.58
C VAL A 43 -1.43 -11.18 -21.06
N PHE A 44 -2.56 -10.91 -20.38
CA PHE A 44 -2.61 -10.88 -18.92
C PHE A 44 -2.20 -12.23 -18.32
N VAL A 45 -2.76 -13.33 -18.81
CA VAL A 45 -2.39 -14.68 -18.38
C VAL A 45 -0.91 -14.97 -18.67
N GLY A 46 -0.42 -14.58 -19.84
CA GLY A 46 0.99 -14.73 -20.24
C GLY A 46 1.95 -14.04 -19.26
N ILE A 47 1.62 -12.82 -18.80
CA ILE A 47 2.43 -12.10 -17.80
C ILE A 47 2.52 -12.92 -16.52
N PHE A 48 1.40 -13.37 -15.95
CA PHE A 48 1.41 -14.11 -14.69
C PHE A 48 1.99 -15.52 -14.81
N LEU A 49 1.89 -16.17 -15.97
CA LEU A 49 2.60 -17.42 -16.26
C LEU A 49 4.12 -17.19 -16.31
N LEU A 50 4.59 -16.07 -16.87
CA LEU A 50 6.01 -15.72 -16.82
C LEU A 50 6.46 -15.53 -15.37
N LEU A 51 5.70 -14.80 -14.55
CA LEU A 51 5.99 -14.62 -13.13
C LEU A 51 6.03 -15.97 -12.39
N HIS A 52 5.10 -16.87 -12.68
CA HIS A 52 5.08 -18.23 -12.14
C HIS A 52 6.34 -19.01 -12.48
N VAL A 53 6.81 -18.94 -13.73
CA VAL A 53 8.04 -19.61 -14.16
C VAL A 53 9.25 -19.05 -13.42
N VAL A 54 9.32 -17.73 -13.24
CA VAL A 54 10.38 -17.07 -12.47
C VAL A 54 10.37 -17.55 -11.01
N GLU A 55 9.22 -17.55 -10.34
CA GLU A 55 9.13 -18.07 -8.97
C GLU A 55 9.47 -19.56 -8.90
N ARG A 56 9.01 -20.37 -9.87
CA ARG A 56 9.32 -21.80 -9.90
C ARG A 56 10.81 -22.09 -9.99
N ILE A 57 11.57 -21.25 -10.71
CA ILE A 57 13.02 -21.41 -10.88
C ILE A 57 13.79 -20.84 -9.68
N PHE A 58 13.47 -19.61 -9.28
CA PHE A 58 14.30 -18.87 -8.31
C PHE A 58 13.78 -18.95 -6.87
N LEU A 59 12.49 -19.22 -6.67
CA LEU A 59 11.82 -19.24 -5.37
C LEU A 59 10.93 -20.50 -5.19
N PRO A 60 11.48 -21.72 -5.31
CA PRO A 60 10.68 -22.95 -5.32
C PRO A 60 9.88 -23.19 -4.03
N GLN A 61 10.28 -22.53 -2.93
CA GLN A 61 9.64 -22.62 -1.61
C GLN A 61 8.64 -21.49 -1.33
N ALA A 62 8.48 -20.53 -2.24
CA ALA A 62 7.54 -19.41 -2.08
C ALA A 62 6.12 -19.89 -1.78
N ASP A 63 5.34 -19.00 -1.18
CA ASP A 63 3.91 -19.23 -0.97
C ASP A 63 3.19 -19.38 -2.31
N GLN A 64 2.29 -20.35 -2.38
CA GLN A 64 1.61 -20.79 -3.61
C GLN A 64 0.32 -20.01 -3.92
N PHE A 65 -0.10 -19.11 -3.02
CA PHE A 65 -1.37 -18.38 -3.09
C PHE A 65 -1.17 -16.90 -3.40
N LEU A 66 -0.04 -16.30 -2.99
CA LEU A 66 0.21 -14.86 -3.19
C LEU A 66 0.12 -14.45 -4.66
N LEU A 67 0.87 -15.08 -5.56
CA LEU A 67 0.86 -14.71 -6.98
C LEU A 67 -0.54 -14.89 -7.63
N PRO A 68 -1.27 -16.00 -7.42
CA PRO A 68 -2.65 -16.13 -7.89
C PRO A 68 -3.62 -15.09 -7.34
N ILE A 69 -3.53 -14.74 -6.05
CA ILE A 69 -4.38 -13.70 -5.44
C ILE A 69 -4.07 -12.35 -6.08
N THR A 70 -2.78 -12.01 -6.26
CA THR A 70 -2.38 -10.80 -6.96
C THR A 70 -2.89 -10.78 -8.40
N ALA A 71 -2.84 -11.90 -9.11
CA ALA A 71 -3.40 -12.03 -10.45
C ALA A 71 -4.90 -11.74 -10.46
N LEU A 72 -5.66 -12.35 -9.55
CA LEU A 72 -7.11 -12.15 -9.49
C LEU A 72 -7.45 -10.68 -9.19
N LEU A 73 -6.79 -10.06 -8.20
CA LEU A 73 -7.04 -8.66 -7.85
C LEU A 73 -6.64 -7.70 -8.99
N ALA A 74 -5.51 -7.94 -9.64
CA ALA A 74 -5.06 -7.14 -10.78
C ALA A 74 -6.03 -7.25 -11.96
N ALA A 75 -6.57 -8.44 -12.22
CA ALA A 75 -7.55 -8.66 -13.27
C ALA A 75 -8.87 -7.94 -13.01
N ILE A 76 -9.40 -8.05 -11.79
CA ILE A 76 -10.61 -7.34 -11.38
C ILE A 76 -10.40 -5.84 -11.54
N GLY A 77 -9.28 -5.31 -11.02
CA GLY A 77 -8.95 -3.89 -11.13
C GLY A 77 -8.83 -3.40 -12.58
N LEU A 78 -8.13 -4.14 -13.44
CA LEU A 78 -7.97 -3.78 -14.86
C LEU A 78 -9.31 -3.84 -15.61
N THR A 79 -10.13 -4.84 -15.31
CA THR A 79 -11.47 -5.01 -15.92
C THR A 79 -12.41 -3.88 -15.51
N GLU A 80 -12.44 -3.49 -14.24
CA GLU A 80 -13.25 -2.36 -13.78
C GLU A 80 -12.75 -1.02 -14.34
N ILE A 81 -11.43 -0.80 -14.41
CA ILE A 81 -10.88 0.39 -15.06
C ILE A 81 -11.32 0.43 -16.53
N PHE A 82 -11.25 -0.69 -17.24
CA PHE A 82 -11.73 -0.76 -18.62
C PHE A 82 -13.24 -0.51 -18.73
N ARG A 83 -14.03 -1.02 -17.78
CA ARG A 83 -15.47 -0.79 -17.71
C ARG A 83 -15.80 0.70 -17.51
N ILE A 84 -15.17 1.35 -16.53
CA ILE A 84 -15.49 2.73 -16.12
C ILE A 84 -14.82 3.76 -17.03
N ARG A 85 -13.50 3.65 -17.30
CA ARG A 85 -12.71 4.57 -18.12
C ARG A 85 -11.70 3.82 -19.01
N PRO A 86 -12.10 3.35 -20.20
CA PRO A 86 -11.23 2.58 -21.11
C PRO A 86 -9.92 3.28 -21.48
N SER A 87 -9.93 4.61 -21.58
CA SER A 87 -8.74 5.39 -21.91
C SER A 87 -7.60 5.22 -20.91
N LEU A 88 -7.90 4.85 -19.66
CA LEU A 88 -6.91 4.60 -18.61
C LEU A 88 -6.47 3.13 -18.54
N ALA A 89 -7.23 2.21 -19.15
CA ALA A 89 -6.95 0.78 -19.06
C ALA A 89 -5.61 0.41 -19.73
N LEU A 90 -5.27 1.06 -20.85
CA LEU A 90 -3.98 0.87 -21.52
C LEU A 90 -2.81 1.30 -20.62
N THR A 91 -2.88 2.50 -20.05
CA THR A 91 -1.87 2.99 -19.10
C THR A 91 -1.76 2.07 -17.89
N GLN A 92 -2.88 1.56 -17.37
CA GLN A 92 -2.86 0.60 -16.27
C GLN A 92 -2.19 -0.73 -16.66
N GLY A 93 -2.43 -1.22 -17.88
CA GLY A 93 -1.74 -2.40 -18.42
C GLY A 93 -0.23 -2.19 -18.54
N GLN A 94 0.22 -1.00 -18.93
CA GLN A 94 1.65 -0.66 -18.95
C GLN A 94 2.25 -0.65 -17.55
N TRP A 95 1.54 -0.10 -16.55
CA TRP A 95 1.99 -0.15 -15.15
C TRP A 95 2.03 -1.58 -14.59
N LEU A 96 1.13 -2.46 -15.01
CA LEU A 96 1.19 -3.88 -14.67
C LEU A 96 2.47 -4.53 -15.23
N LEU A 97 2.86 -4.22 -16.46
CA LEU A 97 4.12 -4.70 -17.05
C LEU A 97 5.34 -4.16 -16.30
N VAL A 98 5.35 -2.88 -15.94
CA VAL A 98 6.41 -2.30 -15.10
C VAL A 98 6.47 -2.99 -13.75
N GLY A 99 5.32 -3.23 -13.10
CA GLY A 99 5.24 -3.97 -11.84
C GLY A 99 5.76 -5.41 -11.96
N ALA A 100 5.40 -6.13 -13.02
CA ALA A 100 5.91 -7.46 -13.30
C ALA A 100 7.43 -7.47 -13.52
N ALA A 101 7.97 -6.48 -14.25
CA ALA A 101 9.41 -6.32 -14.45
C ALA A 101 10.14 -6.02 -13.13
N LEU A 102 9.60 -5.13 -12.30
CA LEU A 102 10.14 -4.82 -10.98
C LEU A 102 10.07 -6.01 -10.02
N PHE A 103 9.01 -6.82 -10.11
CA PHE A 103 8.91 -8.07 -9.37
C PHE A 103 10.03 -9.04 -9.77
N ILE A 104 10.20 -9.29 -11.07
CA ILE A 104 11.27 -10.17 -11.57
C ILE A 104 12.65 -9.63 -11.12
N LEU A 105 12.88 -8.32 -11.27
CA LEU A 105 14.13 -7.69 -10.83
C LEU A 105 14.37 -7.90 -9.34
N THR A 106 13.34 -7.75 -8.51
CA THR A 106 13.43 -7.95 -7.05
C THR A 106 13.80 -9.39 -6.73
N VAL A 107 13.14 -10.38 -7.36
CA VAL A 107 13.46 -11.80 -7.18
C VAL A 107 14.91 -12.12 -7.57
N LEU A 108 15.41 -11.51 -8.64
CA LEU A 108 16.76 -11.76 -9.14
C LEU A 108 17.85 -11.08 -8.29
N VAL A 109 17.59 -9.87 -7.81
CA VAL A 109 18.56 -9.02 -7.08
C VAL A 109 18.55 -9.32 -5.58
N VAL A 110 17.37 -9.42 -4.96
CA VAL A 110 17.19 -9.62 -3.51
C VAL A 110 17.10 -11.12 -3.22
N ARG A 111 18.18 -11.85 -3.48
CA ARG A 111 18.23 -13.30 -3.23
C ARG A 111 18.27 -13.67 -1.75
N ASP A 112 18.83 -12.79 -0.93
CA ASP A 112 18.93 -12.96 0.51
C ASP A 112 18.39 -11.71 1.19
N HIS A 113 17.17 -11.82 1.71
CA HIS A 113 16.49 -10.72 2.38
C HIS A 113 17.14 -10.37 3.71
N MET A 114 17.91 -11.29 4.33
CA MET A 114 18.61 -11.00 5.59
C MET A 114 19.71 -9.96 5.40
N LYS A 115 20.33 -9.90 4.22
CA LYS A 115 21.34 -8.87 3.89
C LYS A 115 20.77 -7.46 3.88
N LEU A 116 19.45 -7.29 3.75
CA LEU A 116 18.84 -5.96 3.83
C LEU A 116 19.03 -5.34 5.22
N ASP A 117 19.14 -6.18 6.26
CA ASP A 117 19.35 -5.72 7.63
C ASP A 117 20.74 -5.07 7.83
N ASP A 118 21.76 -5.57 7.14
CA ASP A 118 23.12 -4.99 7.16
C ASP A 118 23.14 -3.54 6.65
N TYR A 119 22.21 -3.20 5.74
CA TYR A 119 22.09 -1.88 5.14
C TYR A 119 20.89 -1.08 5.67
N ARG A 120 20.26 -1.51 6.77
CA ARG A 120 19.00 -0.93 7.29
C ARG A 120 19.05 0.59 7.44
N TYR A 121 20.15 1.14 7.94
CA TYR A 121 20.33 2.59 8.14
C TYR A 121 20.48 3.34 6.83
N LEU A 122 21.21 2.78 5.86
CA LEU A 122 21.35 3.36 4.52
C LEU A 122 19.99 3.34 3.80
N ILE A 123 19.27 2.22 3.85
CA ILE A 123 17.94 2.06 3.26
C ILE A 123 16.98 3.07 3.92
N GLY A 124 16.97 3.17 5.25
CA GLY A 124 16.16 4.15 5.97
C GLY A 124 16.50 5.61 5.59
N ALA A 125 17.78 5.94 5.46
CA ALA A 125 18.23 7.26 5.03
C ALA A 125 17.78 7.59 3.60
N VAL A 126 17.86 6.62 2.67
CA VAL A 126 17.30 6.77 1.32
C VAL A 126 15.79 6.99 1.38
N GLY A 127 15.08 6.23 2.22
CA GLY A 127 13.64 6.41 2.42
C GLY A 127 13.28 7.81 2.90
N LEU A 128 13.99 8.33 3.90
CA LEU A 128 13.82 9.70 4.39
C LEU A 128 14.16 10.74 3.31
N ALA A 129 15.24 10.52 2.55
CA ALA A 129 15.62 11.41 1.45
C ALA A 129 14.52 11.48 0.39
N LEU A 130 13.88 10.35 0.02
CA LEU A 130 12.75 10.34 -0.92
C LEU A 130 11.55 11.14 -0.42
N LEU A 131 11.27 11.12 0.89
CA LEU A 131 10.22 11.95 1.48
C LEU A 131 10.57 13.44 1.43
N VAL A 132 11.82 13.80 1.76
CA VAL A 132 12.29 15.19 1.65
C VAL A 132 12.20 15.67 0.20
N VAL A 133 12.63 14.85 -0.77
CA VAL A 133 12.50 15.13 -2.20
C VAL A 133 11.04 15.37 -2.58
N THR A 134 10.10 14.57 -2.06
CA THR A 134 8.67 14.76 -2.31
C THR A 134 8.15 16.05 -1.68
N ILE A 135 8.56 16.38 -0.45
CA ILE A 135 8.16 17.62 0.22
C ILE A 135 8.68 18.85 -0.51
N VAL A 136 9.89 18.80 -1.08
CA VAL A 136 10.50 19.93 -1.79
C VAL A 136 9.93 20.05 -3.20
N PHE A 137 10.02 18.98 -4.00
CA PHE A 137 9.77 18.99 -5.45
C PHE A 137 8.39 18.44 -5.86
N GLY A 138 7.60 17.93 -4.91
CA GLY A 138 6.29 17.38 -5.21
C GLY A 138 5.31 18.42 -5.77
N THR A 139 4.34 17.96 -6.55
CA THR A 139 3.23 18.74 -7.08
C THR A 139 2.00 18.50 -6.22
N THR A 140 1.21 19.56 -6.05
CA THR A 140 -0.04 19.51 -5.29
C THR A 140 -1.16 19.00 -6.19
N VAL A 141 -1.68 17.82 -5.90
CA VAL A 141 -2.84 17.22 -6.59
C VAL A 141 -3.93 16.97 -5.57
N ASN A 142 -5.14 17.47 -5.83
CA ASN A 142 -6.30 17.35 -4.92
C ASN A 142 -6.02 17.82 -3.47
N GLY A 143 -5.14 18.82 -3.31
CA GLY A 143 -4.77 19.39 -2.01
C GLY A 143 -3.58 18.72 -1.31
N ALA A 144 -3.08 17.59 -1.83
CA ALA A 144 -1.95 16.85 -1.26
C ALA A 144 -0.69 16.96 -2.14
N LYS A 145 0.48 17.14 -1.51
CA LYS A 145 1.78 17.29 -2.18
C LYS A 145 2.53 15.95 -2.18
N LEU A 146 2.24 15.12 -3.17
CA LEU A 146 2.65 13.70 -3.19
C LEU A 146 3.41 13.27 -4.45
N TRP A 147 3.12 13.91 -5.58
CA TRP A 147 3.52 13.41 -6.89
C TRP A 147 4.71 14.18 -7.44
N ILE A 148 5.61 13.48 -8.13
CA ILE A 148 6.65 14.12 -8.94
C ILE A 148 6.36 13.76 -10.40
N HIS A 149 6.16 14.78 -11.23
CA HIS A 149 5.99 14.61 -12.66
C HIS A 149 7.34 14.76 -13.35
N ALA A 150 7.79 13.69 -14.01
CA ALA A 150 9.05 13.68 -14.75
C ALA A 150 8.93 12.78 -15.99
N PHE A 151 9.46 13.24 -17.12
CA PHE A 151 9.52 12.47 -18.38
C PHE A 151 8.17 11.87 -18.85
N GLY A 152 7.05 12.57 -18.60
CA GLY A 152 5.72 12.10 -18.96
C GLY A 152 5.12 11.07 -18.00
N PHE A 153 5.83 10.71 -16.93
CA PHE A 153 5.35 9.83 -15.87
C PHE A 153 5.08 10.60 -14.58
N SER A 154 4.15 10.08 -13.80
CA SER A 154 3.87 10.55 -12.44
C SER A 154 4.32 9.46 -11.47
N ILE A 155 5.29 9.77 -10.62
CA ILE A 155 5.80 8.85 -9.61
C ILE A 155 5.52 9.44 -8.23
N GLN A 156 5.15 8.58 -7.29
CA GLN A 156 5.00 8.94 -5.89
C GLN A 156 6.19 8.37 -5.10
N PRO A 157 7.25 9.17 -4.83
CA PRO A 157 8.45 8.66 -4.16
C PRO A 157 8.15 8.14 -2.75
N SER A 158 7.08 8.63 -2.12
CA SER A 158 6.65 8.18 -0.81
C SER A 158 6.23 6.70 -0.78
N GLU A 159 5.86 6.11 -1.91
CA GLU A 159 5.62 4.65 -2.01
C GLU A 159 6.92 3.85 -1.78
N PHE A 160 8.01 4.26 -2.42
CA PHE A 160 9.32 3.64 -2.22
C PHE A 160 9.88 3.93 -0.82
N ALA A 161 9.64 5.14 -0.31
CA ALA A 161 10.01 5.50 1.06
C ALA A 161 9.33 4.60 2.10
N LYS A 162 8.06 4.23 1.91
CA LYS A 162 7.36 3.29 2.80
C LYS A 162 8.08 1.95 2.89
N LEU A 163 8.44 1.36 1.76
CA LEU A 163 9.18 0.08 1.74
C LEU A 163 10.54 0.21 2.45
N ALA A 164 11.28 1.28 2.16
CA ALA A 164 12.59 1.53 2.78
C ALA A 164 12.49 1.73 4.31
N ILE A 165 11.49 2.48 4.77
CA ILE A 165 11.24 2.71 6.20
C ILE A 165 10.80 1.42 6.89
N VAL A 166 9.98 0.57 6.24
CA VAL A 166 9.61 -0.75 6.79
C VAL A 166 10.86 -1.61 7.03
N VAL A 167 11.77 -1.68 6.07
CA VAL A 167 13.02 -2.44 6.21
C VAL A 167 13.87 -1.88 7.35
N PHE A 168 14.05 -0.56 7.40
CA PHE A 168 14.76 0.11 8.49
C PHE A 168 14.14 -0.18 9.86
N LEU A 169 12.82 -0.03 9.99
CA LEU A 169 12.11 -0.23 11.25
C LEU A 169 12.14 -1.69 11.70
N ALA A 170 11.99 -2.64 10.78
CA ALA A 170 12.07 -4.06 11.08
C ALA A 170 13.43 -4.41 11.69
N GLY A 171 14.52 -4.00 11.05
CA GLY A 171 15.86 -4.21 11.56
C GLY A 171 16.09 -3.47 12.89
N TYR A 172 15.76 -2.18 12.96
CA TYR A 172 15.95 -1.38 14.19
C TYR A 172 15.22 -1.97 15.39
N LEU A 173 13.99 -2.45 15.19
CA LEU A 173 13.19 -3.06 16.26
C LEU A 173 13.71 -4.44 16.66
N ASP A 174 14.27 -5.23 15.74
CA ASP A 174 14.87 -6.52 16.07
C ASP A 174 16.06 -6.38 17.04
N ASP A 175 16.94 -5.39 16.81
CA ASP A 175 18.07 -5.09 17.70
C ASP A 175 17.63 -4.58 19.09
N LYS A 176 16.55 -3.79 19.12
CA LYS A 176 16.08 -3.11 20.34
C LYS A 176 14.98 -3.86 21.07
N LYS A 177 14.49 -5.00 20.54
CA LYS A 177 13.38 -5.78 21.12
C LYS A 177 13.57 -6.09 22.60
N VAL A 178 14.79 -6.52 22.98
CA VAL A 178 15.12 -6.89 24.36
C VAL A 178 14.95 -5.73 25.33
N MET A 179 15.33 -4.51 24.91
CA MET A 179 15.19 -3.31 25.76
C MET A 179 13.73 -2.85 25.87
N LEU A 180 12.94 -3.06 24.82
CA LEU A 180 11.52 -2.71 24.75
C LEU A 180 10.61 -3.77 25.43
N SER A 181 11.10 -5.01 25.58
CA SER A 181 10.39 -6.13 26.18
C SER A 181 10.64 -6.32 27.69
N VAL A 182 11.44 -5.46 28.34
CA VAL A 182 11.64 -5.53 29.81
C VAL A 182 10.40 -4.97 30.53
N PRO A 183 9.80 -5.69 31.50
CA PRO A 183 8.66 -5.18 32.28
C PRO A 183 9.17 -4.23 33.37
N GLN A 184 8.62 -3.01 33.49
CA GLN A 184 8.88 -2.16 34.66
C GLN A 184 7.67 -1.30 35.03
N ARG A 185 7.01 -1.70 36.13
CA ARG A 185 5.77 -1.18 36.77
C ARG A 185 4.49 -1.83 36.27
N HIS A 186 3.68 -2.31 37.22
CA HIS A 186 2.31 -2.73 36.99
C HIS A 186 1.38 -1.57 37.32
N VAL A 187 0.57 -1.16 36.36
CA VAL A 187 -0.50 -0.18 36.57
C VAL A 187 -1.80 -0.91 36.27
N LEU A 188 -2.70 -1.03 37.24
CA LEU A 188 -4.00 -1.71 37.09
C LEU A 188 -3.88 -3.16 36.55
N GLY A 189 -2.87 -3.92 37.00
CA GLY A 189 -2.66 -5.31 36.57
C GLY A 189 -2.00 -5.47 35.18
N VAL A 190 -1.76 -4.37 34.47
CA VAL A 190 -1.08 -4.38 33.15
C VAL A 190 0.39 -3.99 33.33
N PRO A 191 1.36 -4.78 32.80
CA PRO A 191 2.76 -4.39 32.80
C PRO A 191 2.97 -3.23 31.81
N VAL A 192 3.22 -2.03 32.34
CA VAL A 192 3.48 -0.83 31.54
C VAL A 192 4.99 -0.59 31.49
N PRO A 193 5.60 -0.37 30.32
CA PRO A 193 7.01 0.02 30.24
C PRO A 193 7.25 1.39 30.90
N ALA A 194 8.46 1.63 31.40
CA ALA A 194 8.87 2.98 31.80
C ALA A 194 8.73 3.98 30.64
N PHE A 195 8.39 5.24 30.93
CA PHE A 195 8.11 6.28 29.92
C PHE A 195 9.23 6.45 28.88
N LYS A 196 10.50 6.24 29.29
CA LYS A 196 11.68 6.24 28.41
C LYS A 196 11.57 5.30 27.19
N TYR A 197 10.81 4.22 27.28
CA TYR A 197 10.63 3.25 26.19
C TYR A 197 9.52 3.63 25.19
N PHE A 198 8.77 4.71 25.45
CA PHE A 198 7.84 5.30 24.48
C PHE A 198 8.55 6.27 23.51
N GLY A 199 9.85 6.53 23.68
CA GLY A 199 10.64 7.40 22.82
C GLY A 199 10.48 7.11 21.32
N PRO A 200 10.68 5.87 20.85
CA PRO A 200 10.47 5.52 19.43
C PRO A 200 9.05 5.80 18.94
N LEU A 201 8.03 5.56 19.77
CA LEU A 201 6.64 5.84 19.44
C LEU A 201 6.38 7.34 19.31
N LEU A 202 6.93 8.16 20.21
CA LEU A 202 6.84 9.62 20.13
C LEU A 202 7.55 10.18 18.90
N VAL A 203 8.73 9.65 18.55
CA VAL A 203 9.45 10.04 17.33
C VAL A 203 8.61 9.74 16.09
N MET A 204 8.03 8.54 16.01
CA MET A 204 7.18 8.16 14.87
C MET A 204 5.86 8.93 14.83
N TRP A 205 5.33 9.29 15.99
CA TRP A 205 4.16 10.17 16.08
C TRP A 205 4.46 11.57 15.53
N VAL A 206 5.57 12.18 15.96
CA VAL A 206 6.03 13.49 15.43
C VAL A 206 6.32 13.40 13.94
N PHE A 207 6.96 12.32 13.48
CA PHE A 207 7.20 12.09 12.06
C PHE A 207 5.90 12.00 11.26
N SER A 208 4.91 11.26 11.76
CA SER A 208 3.60 11.12 11.11
C SER A 208 2.86 12.47 11.06
N LEU A 209 2.92 13.26 12.13
CA LEU A 209 2.41 14.63 12.15
C LEU A 209 3.11 15.53 11.13
N ALA A 210 4.44 15.45 11.02
CA ALA A 210 5.19 16.19 10.02
C ALA A 210 4.74 15.83 8.60
N MET A 211 4.55 14.54 8.30
CA MET A 211 4.05 14.11 6.99
C MET A 211 2.64 14.66 6.71
N LEU A 212 1.74 14.62 7.69
CA LEU A 212 0.40 15.19 7.57
C LEU A 212 0.46 16.68 7.24
N VAL A 213 1.31 17.45 7.92
CA VAL A 213 1.40 18.91 7.73
C VAL A 213 2.07 19.26 6.40
N PHE A 214 3.21 18.66 6.07
CA PHE A 214 4.00 19.03 4.90
C PHE A 214 3.45 18.45 3.59
N MET A 215 2.96 17.21 3.63
CA MET A 215 2.40 16.54 2.44
C MET A 215 0.89 16.76 2.32
N LYS A 216 0.23 17.25 3.37
CA LYS A 216 -1.24 17.40 3.46
C LYS A 216 -1.98 16.09 3.21
N ASP A 217 -1.37 14.98 3.61
CA ASP A 217 -1.89 13.63 3.41
C ASP A 217 -2.06 12.89 4.74
N PHE A 218 -3.33 12.75 5.14
CA PHE A 218 -3.73 12.01 6.32
C PHE A 218 -3.52 10.50 6.17
N GLY A 219 -3.72 9.97 4.97
CA GLY A 219 -3.58 8.54 4.68
C GLY A 219 -2.13 8.08 4.83
N MET A 220 -1.17 8.84 4.29
CA MET A 220 0.25 8.54 4.47
C MET A 220 0.69 8.56 5.95
N ALA A 221 0.23 9.57 6.71
CA ALA A 221 0.50 9.64 8.15
C ALA A 221 -0.08 8.44 8.91
N LEU A 222 -1.33 8.06 8.60
CA LEU A 222 -1.98 6.87 9.18
C LEU A 222 -1.20 5.60 8.84
N LEU A 223 -0.84 5.40 7.57
CA LEU A 223 -0.12 4.20 7.13
C LEU A 223 1.23 4.05 7.84
N PHE A 224 2.04 5.12 7.93
CA PHE A 224 3.32 5.05 8.64
C PHE A 224 3.14 4.73 10.13
N MET A 225 2.16 5.36 10.78
CA MET A 225 1.88 5.10 12.19
C MET A 225 1.38 3.66 12.41
N SER A 226 0.45 3.18 11.57
CA SER A 226 -0.08 1.81 11.64
C SER A 226 1.00 0.76 11.38
N ILE A 227 1.86 0.96 10.39
CA ILE A 227 3.01 0.08 10.10
C ILE A 227 3.94 0.04 11.31
N PHE A 228 4.31 1.19 11.86
CA PHE A 228 5.20 1.26 13.01
C PHE A 228 4.61 0.55 14.23
N VAL A 229 3.34 0.81 14.56
CA VAL A 229 2.65 0.18 15.68
C VAL A 229 2.54 -1.33 15.48
N ALA A 230 2.25 -1.79 14.26
CA ALA A 230 2.20 -3.22 13.93
C ALA A 230 3.57 -3.88 14.13
N LEU A 231 4.65 -3.29 13.62
CA LEU A 231 6.00 -3.82 13.80
C LEU A 231 6.43 -3.78 15.28
N MET A 232 6.07 -2.73 16.01
CA MET A 232 6.35 -2.60 17.43
C MET A 232 5.61 -3.67 18.24
N TYR A 233 4.35 -3.96 17.89
CA TYR A 233 3.60 -5.06 18.50
C TYR A 233 4.25 -6.41 18.18
N MET A 234 4.63 -6.66 16.93
CA MET A 234 5.32 -7.90 16.54
C MET A 234 6.65 -8.10 17.28
N ALA A 235 7.41 -7.02 17.49
CA ALA A 235 8.70 -7.08 18.18
C ALA A 235 8.58 -7.23 19.71
N THR A 236 7.50 -6.70 20.32
CA THR A 236 7.37 -6.62 21.79
C THR A 236 6.28 -7.51 22.39
N ALA A 237 5.34 -7.98 21.57
CA ALA A 237 4.10 -8.65 21.95
C ALA A 237 3.23 -7.89 22.97
N ARG A 238 3.34 -6.55 23.04
CA ARG A 238 2.67 -5.72 24.04
C ARG A 238 1.58 -4.85 23.44
N VAL A 239 0.33 -5.13 23.81
CA VAL A 239 -0.86 -4.36 23.37
C VAL A 239 -0.83 -2.90 23.84
N VAL A 240 -0.13 -2.60 24.94
CA VAL A 240 0.00 -1.22 25.47
C VAL A 240 0.59 -0.26 24.42
N TYR A 241 1.56 -0.71 23.61
CA TYR A 241 2.12 0.12 22.53
C TYR A 241 1.11 0.37 21.41
N VAL A 242 0.24 -0.61 21.14
CA VAL A 242 -0.85 -0.47 20.16
C VAL A 242 -1.89 0.53 20.64
N ALA A 243 -2.35 0.39 21.89
CA ALA A 243 -3.30 1.31 22.50
C ALA A 243 -2.74 2.74 22.58
N ALA A 244 -1.48 2.89 23.01
CA ALA A 244 -0.81 4.18 23.07
C ALA A 244 -0.63 4.79 21.67
N GLY A 245 -0.22 4.00 20.68
CA GLY A 245 -0.06 4.47 19.30
C GLY A 245 -1.37 4.90 18.66
N ALA A 246 -2.44 4.12 18.85
CA ALA A 246 -3.77 4.47 18.40
C ALA A 246 -4.29 5.75 19.08
N GLY A 247 -4.10 5.87 20.40
CA GLY A 247 -4.48 7.08 21.16
C GLY A 247 -3.72 8.33 20.70
N LEU A 248 -2.40 8.22 20.51
CA LEU A 248 -1.57 9.30 19.99
C LEU A 248 -2.00 9.71 18.58
N PHE A 249 -2.27 8.74 17.70
CA PHE A 249 -2.72 9.04 16.35
C PHE A 249 -4.10 9.70 16.34
N ALA A 250 -5.04 9.24 17.17
CA ALA A 250 -6.35 9.86 17.32
C ALA A 250 -6.23 11.30 17.83
N ALA A 251 -5.35 11.56 18.81
CA ALA A 251 -5.07 12.91 19.29
C ALA A 251 -4.47 13.80 18.19
N ALA A 252 -3.51 13.29 17.41
CA ALA A 252 -2.94 13.98 16.26
C ALA A 252 -4.01 14.30 15.20
N GLY A 253 -4.89 13.35 14.90
CA GLY A 253 -6.00 13.54 13.97
C GLY A 253 -7.00 14.60 14.46
N ALA A 254 -7.37 14.57 15.74
CA ALA A 254 -8.22 15.58 16.34
C ALA A 254 -7.59 16.98 16.23
N ILE A 255 -6.30 17.11 16.56
CA ILE A 255 -5.57 18.38 16.41
C ILE A 255 -5.53 18.82 14.94
N ALA A 256 -5.22 17.90 14.02
CA ALA A 256 -5.15 18.16 12.58
C ALA A 256 -6.47 18.68 12.00
N VAL A 257 -7.60 18.17 12.49
CA VAL A 257 -8.94 18.69 12.15
C VAL A 257 -9.11 20.14 12.58
N TYR A 258 -8.39 20.68 13.56
CA TYR A 258 -8.51 22.11 13.91
C TYR A 258 -7.49 23.01 13.20
N ILE A 259 -6.35 22.47 12.77
CA ILE A 259 -5.24 23.29 12.25
C ILE A 259 -4.98 23.15 10.75
N VAL A 260 -5.45 22.08 10.10
CA VAL A 260 -5.21 21.83 8.66
C VAL A 260 -6.53 21.98 7.90
N PRO A 261 -6.73 23.08 7.14
CA PRO A 261 -7.97 23.31 6.40
C PRO A 261 -8.34 22.18 5.44
N HIS A 262 -7.35 21.59 4.77
CA HIS A 262 -7.61 20.45 3.88
C HIS A 262 -8.21 19.24 4.62
N VAL A 263 -7.76 18.96 5.84
CA VAL A 263 -8.30 17.88 6.67
C VAL A 263 -9.69 18.24 7.17
N GLN A 264 -9.93 19.50 7.54
CA GLN A 264 -11.27 19.99 7.92
C GLN A 264 -12.30 19.72 6.83
N ASP A 265 -11.98 20.11 5.60
CA ASP A 265 -12.89 19.96 4.47
C ASP A 265 -13.21 18.48 4.21
N ARG A 266 -12.20 17.60 4.29
CA ARG A 266 -12.40 16.15 4.15
C ARG A 266 -13.29 15.57 5.26
N PHE A 267 -13.10 15.98 6.51
CA PHE A 267 -13.93 15.53 7.63
C PHE A 267 -15.38 16.04 7.53
N ARG A 268 -15.58 17.30 7.11
CA ARG A 268 -16.92 17.86 6.90
C ARG A 268 -17.67 17.12 5.80
N VAL A 269 -17.02 16.89 4.66
CA VAL A 269 -17.60 16.15 3.53
C VAL A 269 -17.89 14.70 3.89
N TRP A 270 -17.07 14.08 4.74
CA TRP A 270 -17.32 12.72 5.23
C TRP A 270 -18.54 12.64 6.17
N LEU A 271 -18.72 13.62 7.05
CA LEU A 271 -19.87 13.67 7.97
C LEU A 271 -21.17 14.04 7.25
N ASP A 272 -21.12 15.01 6.34
CA ASP A 272 -22.25 15.45 5.54
C ASP A 272 -21.83 15.67 4.07
N PRO A 273 -21.94 14.63 3.22
CA PRO A 273 -21.54 14.71 1.81
C PRO A 273 -22.57 15.43 0.93
N TRP A 274 -23.81 15.60 1.39
CA TRP A 274 -24.94 16.06 0.57
C TRP A 274 -24.74 17.46 -0.01
N PRO A 275 -24.23 18.46 0.75
CA PRO A 275 -23.96 19.79 0.21
C PRO A 275 -22.87 19.80 -0.88
N HIS A 276 -22.07 18.73 -0.97
CA HIS A 276 -20.92 18.61 -1.87
C HIS A 276 -21.12 17.50 -2.91
N ALA A 277 -22.38 17.20 -3.24
CA ALA A 277 -22.75 16.05 -4.06
C ALA A 277 -22.09 15.99 -5.44
N GLU A 278 -21.84 17.15 -6.05
CA GLU A 278 -21.23 17.25 -7.40
C GLU A 278 -19.71 17.39 -7.37
N THR A 279 -19.10 17.54 -6.19
CA THR A 279 -17.66 17.81 -6.05
C THR A 279 -16.98 16.76 -5.18
N THR A 280 -16.54 17.12 -3.98
CA THR A 280 -15.76 16.27 -3.08
C THR A 280 -16.59 15.16 -2.44
N GLY A 281 -17.92 15.33 -2.32
CA GLY A 281 -18.85 14.35 -1.77
C GLY A 281 -19.34 13.31 -2.79
N TYR A 282 -19.11 13.53 -4.08
CA TYR A 282 -19.63 12.69 -5.17
C TYR A 282 -19.32 11.21 -4.99
N GLN A 283 -18.06 10.86 -4.72
CA GLN A 283 -17.63 9.47 -4.57
C GLN A 283 -18.28 8.79 -3.35
N LEU A 284 -18.45 9.52 -2.26
CA LEU A 284 -19.09 9.01 -1.05
C LEU A 284 -20.57 8.73 -1.31
N LEU A 285 -21.27 9.67 -1.95
CA LEU A 285 -22.69 9.51 -2.30
C LEU A 285 -22.91 8.35 -3.28
N GLN A 286 -22.07 8.22 -4.32
CA GLN A 286 -22.16 7.09 -5.25
C GLN A 286 -22.01 5.74 -4.52
N SER A 287 -21.08 5.65 -3.56
CA SER A 287 -20.94 4.44 -2.74
C SER A 287 -22.17 4.16 -1.88
N LEU A 288 -22.80 5.20 -1.32
CA LEU A 288 -24.02 5.07 -0.53
C LEU A 288 -25.22 4.65 -1.38
N PHE A 289 -25.37 5.21 -2.58
CA PHE A 289 -26.42 4.80 -3.53
C PHE A 289 -26.23 3.34 -3.97
N THR A 290 -24.99 2.93 -4.24
CA THR A 290 -24.70 1.54 -4.66
C THR A 290 -24.96 0.50 -3.56
N ILE A 291 -24.94 0.89 -2.28
CA ILE A 291 -25.31 -0.02 -1.16
C ILE A 291 -26.84 -0.14 -1.03
N ALA A 292 -27.57 0.89 -1.47
CA ALA A 292 -29.04 0.92 -1.38
C ALA A 292 -29.73 0.17 -2.53
N ASP A 293 -29.06 0.01 -3.68
CA ASP A 293 -29.48 -0.79 -4.85
C ASP A 293 -29.12 -2.28 -4.71
#